data_AF-A0A949HQ59-F1
#
_entry.id   AF-A0A949HQ59-F1
#
_cell.length_a   1.000
_cell.length_b   1.000
_cell.length_c   1.000
_cell.angle_alpha   90.00
_cell.angle_beta   90.00
_cell.angle_gamma   90.00
#
_symmetry.space_group_name_H-M   'P 1'
#
loop_
_entity.id
_entity.type
_entity.pdbx_description
1 polymer ?
#
loop_
_entity_poly.entity_id
_entity_poly.type
_entity_poly.pdbx_seq_one_letter_code
_entity_poly.pdbx_strand_id
1 'polypeptide(L)'
;MLGLLNAYRIQASDRLGLILIYRRLNRFITSKIDRLNDPSVQLHRIMALLLMAMLLMVLGFGATPTLAKEPDDSPESSSKLTKQEIQYFETRIRPILATKCYACHSVESGEAEGGLRLDSKEAMLRGGNSGSVITPKNPLKSLLIKAVEHQD
;
A
#
# COMPACT_ATOMS: atom_id res chain seq x y z
N MET A 1 44.05 -26.76 -12.19
CA MET A 1 42.63 -27.18 -12.25
C MET A 1 41.95 -27.39 -10.89
N LEU A 2 42.64 -27.26 -9.75
CA LEU A 2 42.03 -27.38 -8.41
C LEU A 2 41.49 -26.07 -7.79
N GLY A 3 41.86 -24.89 -8.31
CA GLY A 3 41.44 -23.60 -7.75
C GLY A 3 39.99 -23.19 -8.04
N LEU A 4 39.41 -23.62 -9.17
CA LEU A 4 38.06 -23.23 -9.58
C LEU A 4 36.95 -24.04 -8.89
N LEU A 5 37.26 -25.27 -8.46
CA LEU A 5 36.31 -26.11 -7.71
C LEU A 5 36.12 -25.62 -6.27
N ASN A 6 37.13 -24.93 -5.70
CA ASN A 6 37.05 -24.41 -4.33
C ASN A 6 36.17 -23.16 -4.22
N ALA A 7 36.18 -22.29 -5.23
CA ALA A 7 35.28 -21.13 -5.30
C ALA A 7 33.81 -21.53 -5.47
N TYR A 8 33.54 -22.59 -6.27
CA TYR A 8 32.18 -23.13 -6.44
C TYR A 8 31.61 -23.72 -5.15
N ARG A 9 32.45 -24.33 -4.31
CA ARG A 9 32.04 -24.98 -3.06
C ARG A 9 31.65 -23.96 -1.97
N ILE A 10 32.28 -22.78 -1.96
CA ILE A 10 31.96 -21.69 -1.02
C ILE A 10 30.63 -21.00 -1.42
N GLN A 11 30.33 -20.88 -2.71
CA GLN A 11 29.04 -20.31 -3.19
C GLN A 11 27.83 -21.20 -2.84
N ALA A 12 28.02 -22.51 -2.73
CA ALA A 12 26.93 -23.46 -2.47
C ALA A 12 26.50 -23.50 -0.99
N SER A 13 27.41 -23.26 -0.04
CA SER A 13 27.09 -23.22 1.40
C SER A 13 26.22 -22.02 1.77
N ASP A 14 26.42 -20.87 1.12
CA ASP A 14 25.67 -19.63 1.41
C ASP A 14 24.22 -19.70 0.91
N ARG A 15 23.97 -20.40 -0.20
CA ARG A 15 22.61 -20.58 -0.74
C ARG A 15 21.71 -21.39 0.19
N LEU A 16 22.24 -22.42 0.85
CA LEU A 16 21.48 -23.21 1.82
C LEU A 16 21.19 -22.41 3.09
N GLY A 17 22.12 -21.57 3.54
CA GLY A 17 21.91 -20.63 4.65
C GLY A 17 20.76 -19.67 4.40
N LEU A 18 20.74 -19.03 3.22
CA LEU A 18 19.65 -18.14 2.79
C LEU A 18 18.28 -18.84 2.73
N ILE A 19 18.23 -20.08 2.22
CA ILE A 19 16.98 -20.85 2.17
C ILE A 19 16.45 -21.16 3.57
N LEU A 20 17.33 -21.49 4.53
CA LEU A 20 16.93 -21.75 5.91
C LEU A 20 16.47 -20.48 6.64
N ILE A 21 17.16 -19.36 6.40
CA ILE A 21 16.76 -18.04 6.94
C ILE A 21 15.38 -17.65 6.38
N TYR A 22 15.19 -17.76 5.06
CA TYR A 22 13.91 -17.48 4.41
C TYR A 22 12.79 -18.38 4.94
N ARG A 23 13.02 -19.69 5.07
CA ARG A 23 12.02 -20.63 5.64
C ARG A 23 11.68 -20.31 7.09
N ARG A 24 12.66 -19.90 7.90
CA ARG A 24 12.44 -19.54 9.31
C ARG A 24 11.65 -18.24 9.42
N LEU A 25 11.98 -17.24 8.60
CA LEU A 25 11.26 -15.97 8.54
C LEU A 25 9.82 -16.18 8.05
N ASN A 26 9.64 -16.94 6.97
CA ASN A 26 8.31 -17.24 6.43
C ASN A 26 7.43 -17.96 7.47
N ARG A 27 7.98 -18.96 8.19
CA ARG A 27 7.25 -19.66 9.26
C ARG A 27 6.86 -18.73 10.41
N PHE A 28 7.73 -17.79 10.76
CA PHE A 28 7.43 -16.81 11.80
C PHE A 28 6.29 -15.87 11.37
N ILE A 29 6.38 -15.34 10.15
CA ILE A 29 5.36 -14.46 9.57
C ILE A 29 4.01 -15.18 9.49
N THR A 30 3.96 -16.40 8.93
CA THR A 30 2.72 -17.17 8.82
C THR A 30 2.12 -17.44 10.19
N SER A 31 2.93 -17.83 11.19
CA SER A 31 2.42 -18.10 12.55
C SER A 31 1.81 -16.87 13.25
N LYS A 32 2.29 -15.66 12.92
CA LYS A 32 1.77 -14.41 13.48
C LYS A 32 0.47 -14.00 12.79
N ILE A 33 0.37 -14.23 11.48
CA ILE A 33 -0.86 -14.05 10.70
C ILE A 33 -1.93 -15.04 11.16
N ASP A 34 -1.58 -16.32 11.35
CA ASP A 34 -2.49 -17.35 11.84
C ASP A 34 -3.07 -17.00 13.21
N ARG A 35 -2.25 -16.44 14.11
CA ARG A 35 -2.72 -15.94 15.41
C ARG A 35 -3.65 -14.73 15.31
N LEU A 36 -3.45 -13.86 14.31
CA LEU A 36 -4.35 -12.73 14.07
C LEU A 36 -5.68 -13.16 13.45
N ASN A 37 -5.69 -14.30 12.76
CA ASN A 37 -6.87 -14.86 12.12
C ASN A 37 -7.55 -15.98 12.94
N ASP A 38 -7.04 -16.28 14.15
CA ASP A 38 -7.61 -17.28 15.05
C ASP A 38 -9.05 -16.88 15.43
N PRO A 39 -10.07 -17.71 15.09
CA PRO A 39 -11.47 -17.38 15.31
C PRO A 39 -11.80 -17.19 16.80
N SER A 40 -11.04 -17.82 17.71
CA SER A 40 -11.23 -17.64 19.16
C SER A 40 -10.78 -16.24 19.60
N VAL A 41 -9.69 -15.72 19.06
CA VAL A 41 -9.18 -14.36 19.34
C VAL A 41 -10.05 -13.31 18.65
N GLN A 42 -10.56 -13.59 17.45
CA GLN A 42 -11.51 -12.72 16.76
C GLN A 42 -12.81 -12.56 17.56
N LEU A 43 -13.37 -13.64 18.10
CA LEU A 43 -14.59 -13.57 18.91
C LEU A 43 -14.39 -12.72 20.17
N HIS A 44 -13.28 -12.88 20.88
CA HIS A 44 -12.97 -12.05 22.06
C HIS A 44 -12.81 -10.57 21.69
N ARG A 45 -12.17 -10.24 20.57
CA ARG A 45 -12.00 -8.86 20.10
C ARG A 45 -13.33 -8.24 19.67
N ILE A 46 -14.17 -8.97 18.95
CA ILE A 46 -15.50 -8.52 18.55
C ILE A 46 -16.38 -8.31 19.80
N MET A 47 -16.39 -9.24 20.73
CA MET A 47 -17.12 -9.10 21.99
C MET A 47 -16.65 -7.88 22.80
N ALA A 48 -15.33 -7.66 22.92
CA ALA A 48 -14.79 -6.50 23.62
C ALA A 48 -15.19 -5.16 22.97
N LEU A 49 -15.16 -5.09 21.62
CA LEU A 49 -15.59 -3.90 20.88
C LEU A 49 -17.09 -3.63 21.02
N LEU A 50 -17.92 -4.69 20.97
CA LEU A 50 -19.37 -4.58 21.15
C LEU A 50 -19.73 -4.13 22.58
N LEU A 51 -19.07 -4.67 23.60
CA LEU A 51 -19.26 -4.25 24.99
C LEU A 51 -18.83 -2.79 25.23
N MET A 52 -17.71 -2.36 24.63
CA MET A 52 -17.25 -0.98 24.71
C MET A 52 -18.21 -0.02 24.01
N ALA A 53 -18.71 -0.38 22.82
CA ALA A 53 -19.72 0.42 22.11
C ALA A 53 -21.04 0.49 22.87
N MET A 54 -21.48 -0.60 23.49
CA MET A 54 -22.69 -0.64 24.30
C MET A 54 -22.56 0.23 25.55
N LEU A 55 -21.39 0.24 26.20
CA LEU A 55 -21.07 1.13 27.32
C LEU A 55 -21.13 2.61 26.91
N LEU A 56 -20.57 2.95 25.75
CA LEU A 56 -20.61 4.32 25.21
C LEU A 56 -22.03 4.77 24.86
N MET A 57 -22.88 3.85 24.39
CA MET A 57 -24.27 4.14 24.03
C MET A 57 -25.14 4.40 25.27
N VAL A 58 -24.90 3.68 26.37
CA VAL A 58 -25.61 3.86 27.65
C VAL A 58 -25.21 5.17 28.35
N LEU A 59 -23.98 5.65 28.14
CA LEU A 59 -23.46 6.87 28.77
C LEU A 59 -23.63 8.14 27.92
N GLY A 60 -24.12 8.04 26.67
CA GLY A 60 -23.88 9.06 25.64
C GLY A 60 -25.07 9.59 24.84
N PHE A 61 -26.34 9.45 25.24
CA PHE A 61 -27.46 9.91 24.40
C PHE A 61 -28.47 10.82 25.12
N GLY A 62 -28.21 12.12 25.04
CA GLY A 62 -29.13 13.20 25.43
C GLY A 62 -29.05 14.45 24.54
N ALA A 63 -28.44 14.36 23.35
CA ALA A 63 -28.40 15.46 22.39
C ALA A 63 -29.05 15.01 21.09
N THR A 64 -30.29 15.43 20.87
CA THR A 64 -30.94 15.36 19.56
C THR A 64 -30.17 16.25 18.59
N PRO A 65 -29.61 15.74 17.48
CA PRO A 65 -29.16 16.60 16.42
C PRO A 65 -30.44 17.13 15.73
N THR A 66 -30.66 18.44 15.83
CA THR A 66 -31.65 19.13 15.02
C THR A 66 -31.32 18.88 13.54
N LEU A 67 -32.31 18.43 12.78
CA LEU A 67 -32.19 18.21 11.34
C LEU A 67 -32.21 19.59 10.66
N ALA A 68 -31.07 20.29 10.69
CA ALA A 68 -30.86 21.44 9.84
C ALA A 68 -30.71 20.92 8.40
N LYS A 69 -31.75 21.13 7.60
CA LYS A 69 -31.72 20.95 6.15
C LYS A 69 -30.78 22.02 5.58
N GLU A 70 -29.56 21.62 5.25
CA GLU A 70 -28.60 22.54 4.65
C GLU A 70 -29.02 22.86 3.21
N PRO A 71 -29.05 24.16 2.82
CA PRO A 71 -29.23 24.56 1.43
C PRO A 71 -28.00 24.14 0.63
N ASP A 72 -28.26 23.38 -0.42
CA ASP A 72 -27.32 22.92 -1.44
C ASP A 72 -26.84 24.10 -2.29
N ASP A 73 -25.92 24.90 -1.75
CA ASP A 73 -25.23 26.01 -2.44
C ASP A 73 -23.80 26.16 -1.87
N SER A 74 -23.04 25.06 -1.84
CA SER A 74 -21.60 25.09 -1.52
C SER A 74 -20.78 24.66 -2.74
N PRO A 75 -19.73 25.41 -3.12
CA PRO A 75 -18.97 25.16 -4.33
C PRO A 75 -18.23 23.83 -4.17
N GLU A 76 -18.62 22.87 -4.99
CA GLU A 76 -17.96 21.59 -5.19
C GLU A 76 -16.45 21.76 -5.43
N SER A 77 -15.63 21.54 -4.41
CA SER A 77 -14.17 21.40 -4.58
C SER A 77 -13.58 20.43 -3.56
N SER A 78 -14.12 19.22 -3.51
CA SER A 78 -13.39 18.01 -3.09
C SER A 78 -14.14 16.75 -3.57
N SER A 79 -14.79 16.85 -4.73
CA SER A 79 -15.80 15.91 -5.17
C SER A 79 -15.17 14.61 -5.70
N LYS A 80 -15.77 13.52 -5.25
CA LYS A 80 -15.55 12.13 -5.65
C LYS A 80 -15.27 11.99 -7.16
N LEU A 81 -14.22 11.25 -7.52
CA LEU A 81 -13.88 10.94 -8.92
C LEU A 81 -15.12 10.47 -9.68
N THR A 82 -15.35 11.05 -10.85
CA THR A 82 -16.44 10.64 -11.75
C THR A 82 -16.15 9.25 -12.32
N LYS A 83 -17.21 8.57 -12.76
CA LYS A 83 -17.09 7.25 -13.40
C LYS A 83 -16.20 7.30 -14.65
N GLN A 84 -16.27 8.40 -15.41
CA GLN A 84 -15.48 8.61 -16.62
C GLN A 84 -13.98 8.74 -16.30
N GLU A 85 -13.61 9.47 -15.25
CA GLU A 85 -12.21 9.62 -14.82
C GLU A 85 -11.63 8.27 -14.35
N ILE A 86 -12.39 7.50 -13.58
CA ILE A 86 -11.98 6.16 -13.15
C ILE A 86 -11.77 5.26 -14.37
N GLN A 87 -12.73 5.22 -15.29
CA GLN A 87 -12.62 4.42 -16.50
C GLN A 87 -11.42 4.84 -17.34
N TYR A 88 -11.15 6.14 -17.46
CA TYR A 88 -9.98 6.65 -18.16
C TYR A 88 -8.68 6.16 -17.50
N PHE A 89 -8.57 6.27 -16.18
CA PHE A 89 -7.41 5.77 -15.45
C PHE A 89 -7.19 4.27 -15.69
N GLU A 90 -8.23 3.46 -15.52
CA GLU A 90 -8.15 2.01 -15.65
C GLU A 90 -7.83 1.53 -17.07
N THR A 91 -8.35 2.23 -18.09
CA THR A 91 -8.19 1.80 -19.49
C THR A 91 -7.00 2.45 -20.20
N ARG A 92 -6.53 3.62 -19.74
CA ARG A 92 -5.47 4.39 -20.43
C ARG A 92 -4.19 4.51 -19.62
N ILE A 93 -4.28 4.69 -18.30
CA ILE A 93 -3.12 4.99 -17.45
C ILE A 93 -2.57 3.71 -16.81
N ARG A 94 -3.41 2.92 -16.13
CA ARG A 94 -2.98 1.69 -15.43
C ARG A 94 -2.22 0.71 -16.33
N PRO A 95 -2.61 0.45 -17.59
CA PRO A 95 -1.87 -0.47 -18.45
C PRO A 95 -0.44 -0.01 -18.75
N ILE A 96 -0.22 1.31 -18.87
CA ILE A 96 1.12 1.87 -19.08
C ILE A 96 1.96 1.67 -17.84
N LEU A 97 1.43 1.99 -16.66
CA LEU A 97 2.14 1.79 -15.39
C LEU A 97 2.48 0.30 -15.15
N ALA A 98 1.54 -0.60 -15.45
CA ALA A 98 1.74 -2.03 -15.32
C ALA A 98 2.84 -2.55 -16.25
N THR A 99 2.88 -2.08 -17.49
CA THR A 99 3.84 -2.57 -18.50
C THR A 99 5.21 -1.93 -18.41
N LYS A 100 5.31 -0.70 -17.91
CA LYS A 100 6.56 0.09 -17.93
C LYS A 100 7.17 0.36 -16.58
N CYS A 101 6.39 0.30 -15.49
CA CYS A 101 6.83 0.80 -14.19
C CYS A 101 6.77 -0.26 -13.09
N TYR A 102 5.75 -1.13 -13.07
CA TYR A 102 5.52 -2.05 -11.94
C TYR A 102 6.61 -3.11 -11.78
N ALA A 103 7.36 -3.43 -12.83
CA ALA A 103 8.49 -4.34 -12.75
C ALA A 103 9.51 -3.94 -11.67
N CYS A 104 9.66 -2.63 -11.41
CA CYS A 104 10.59 -2.08 -10.42
C CYS A 104 9.91 -1.26 -9.31
N HIS A 105 8.70 -0.73 -9.54
CA HIS A 105 8.00 0.18 -8.62
C HIS A 105 6.63 -0.36 -8.16
N SER A 106 6.56 -1.61 -7.70
CA SER A 106 5.32 -2.22 -7.17
C SER A 106 5.59 -3.06 -5.93
N VAL A 107 4.54 -3.65 -5.32
CA VAL A 107 4.73 -4.70 -4.31
C VAL A 107 5.34 -5.94 -4.92
N GLU A 108 4.95 -6.28 -6.15
CA GLU A 108 5.37 -7.52 -6.81
C GLU A 108 6.86 -7.51 -7.14
N SER A 109 7.48 -6.33 -7.28
CA SER A 109 8.93 -6.19 -7.43
C SER A 109 9.72 -6.51 -6.15
N GLY A 110 9.04 -6.71 -5.01
CA GLY A 110 9.68 -6.95 -3.71
C GLY A 110 10.25 -5.67 -3.12
N GLU A 111 11.54 -5.41 -3.37
CA GLU A 111 12.18 -4.16 -2.98
C GLU A 111 11.99 -3.11 -4.07
N ALA A 112 10.93 -2.30 -3.93
CA ALA A 112 10.62 -1.25 -4.90
C ALA A 112 11.75 -0.22 -5.00
N GLU A 113 12.22 0.03 -6.22
CA GLU A 113 13.36 0.91 -6.46
C GLU A 113 13.09 2.33 -5.94
N GLY A 114 14.09 2.90 -5.28
CA GLY A 114 13.97 4.22 -4.65
C GLY A 114 12.87 4.31 -3.58
N GLY A 115 12.39 3.19 -3.04
CA GLY A 115 11.27 3.16 -2.09
C GLY A 115 9.94 3.62 -2.69
N LEU A 116 9.86 3.76 -4.02
CA LEU A 116 8.72 4.31 -4.73
C LEU A 116 7.81 3.19 -5.23
N ARG A 117 6.51 3.33 -4.96
CA ARG A 117 5.48 2.43 -5.46
C ARG A 117 4.42 3.18 -6.26
N LEU A 118 4.10 2.65 -7.44
CA LEU A 118 3.16 3.23 -8.40
C LEU A 118 1.87 2.40 -8.56
N ASP A 119 1.76 1.28 -7.82
CA ASP A 119 0.67 0.33 -7.90
C ASP A 119 -0.55 0.67 -7.01
N SER A 120 -0.41 1.64 -6.12
CA SER A 120 -1.53 2.17 -5.32
C SER A 120 -1.49 3.70 -5.21
N LYS A 121 -2.68 4.30 -5.17
CA LYS A 121 -2.85 5.75 -5.02
C LYS A 121 -2.16 6.26 -3.75
N GLU A 122 -2.35 5.55 -2.64
CA GLU A 122 -1.78 5.93 -1.35
C GLU A 122 -0.26 5.91 -1.40
N ALA A 123 0.34 4.95 -2.10
CA ALA A 123 1.80 4.88 -2.22
C ALA A 123 2.36 5.97 -3.14
N MET A 124 1.68 6.26 -4.25
CA MET A 124 2.04 7.38 -5.14
C MET A 124 1.94 8.73 -4.41
N LEU A 125 0.98 8.91 -3.51
CA LEU A 125 0.88 10.14 -2.71
C LEU A 125 1.96 10.24 -1.62
N ARG A 126 2.38 9.10 -1.04
CA ARG A 126 3.51 9.07 -0.10
C ARG A 126 4.84 9.42 -0.78
N GLY A 127 5.03 8.99 -2.03
CA GLY A 127 6.30 9.17 -2.74
C GLY A 127 7.36 8.15 -2.35
N GLY A 128 8.58 8.39 -2.81
CA GLY A 128 9.76 7.54 -2.53
C GLY A 128 10.86 8.34 -1.84
N ASN A 129 12.09 7.84 -1.91
CA ASN A 129 13.27 8.46 -1.31
C ASN A 129 13.57 9.86 -1.87
N SER A 130 13.16 10.13 -3.11
CA SER A 130 13.28 11.45 -3.75
C SER A 130 12.14 12.41 -3.37
N GLY A 131 11.24 12.00 -2.46
CA GLY A 131 10.10 12.79 -2.00
C GLY A 131 8.82 12.53 -2.79
N SER A 132 7.94 13.52 -2.80
CA SER A 132 6.61 13.42 -3.41
C SER A 132 6.70 13.24 -4.94
N VAL A 133 6.10 12.16 -5.45
CA VAL A 133 6.15 11.82 -6.88
C VAL A 133 5.02 12.47 -7.68
N ILE A 134 3.87 12.74 -7.04
CA ILE A 134 2.70 13.40 -7.64
C ILE A 134 2.37 14.66 -6.84
N THR A 135 2.32 15.79 -7.54
CA THR A 135 1.77 17.05 -7.01
C THR A 135 0.35 17.23 -7.54
N PRO A 136 -0.70 17.07 -6.69
CA PRO A 136 -2.08 17.25 -7.11
C PRO A 136 -2.31 18.62 -7.73
N LYS A 137 -3.16 18.68 -8.76
CA LYS A 137 -3.51 19.91 -9.51
C LYS A 137 -2.33 20.59 -10.24
N ASN A 138 -1.10 20.09 -10.12
CA ASN A 138 0.07 20.65 -10.81
C ASN A 138 0.98 19.53 -11.36
N PRO A 139 0.60 18.90 -12.49
CA PRO A 139 1.34 17.77 -13.04
C PRO A 139 2.77 18.14 -13.43
N LEU A 140 3.02 19.34 -13.95
CA LEU A 140 4.36 19.80 -14.37
C LEU A 140 5.36 19.91 -13.20
N LYS A 141 4.87 20.04 -11.96
CA LYS A 141 5.71 20.00 -10.76
C LYS A 141 5.94 18.58 -10.21
N SER A 142 5.26 17.57 -10.76
CA SER A 142 5.36 16.19 -10.32
C SER A 142 6.63 15.56 -10.84
N LEU A 143 7.41 14.92 -9.96
CA LEU A 143 8.60 14.16 -10.37
C LEU A 143 8.26 13.05 -11.37
N LEU A 144 7.05 12.46 -11.27
CA LEU A 144 6.61 11.45 -12.23
C LEU A 144 6.61 11.96 -13.67
N ILE A 145 6.18 13.20 -13.89
CA ILE A 145 6.12 13.77 -15.25
C ILE A 145 7.52 14.04 -15.77
N LYS A 146 8.39 14.62 -14.93
CA LYS A 146 9.78 14.88 -15.32
C LYS A 146 10.54 13.59 -15.67
N ALA A 147 10.33 12.51 -14.90
CA ALA A 147 10.93 11.21 -15.16
C ALA A 147 10.49 10.60 -16.49
N VAL A 148 9.20 10.70 -16.83
CA VAL A 148 8.68 10.19 -18.11
C VAL A 148 9.15 11.06 -19.29
N GLU A 149 9.29 12.37 -19.08
CA GLU A 149 9.80 13.33 -20.07
C GLU A 149 11.34 13.38 -20.14
N HIS A 150 12.04 12.62 -19.28
CA HIS A 150 13.51 12.61 -19.18
C HIS A 150 14.12 13.99 -18.91
N GLN A 151 13.52 14.74 -17.98
CA GLN A 151 13.95 16.10 -17.58
C GLN A 151 14.71 16.11 -16.23
N ASP A 152 15.18 14.95 -15.80
CA ASP A 152 15.77 14.67 -14.48
C ASP A 152 17.30 14.61 -14.51
#